data_AF-A0A956YC46-F1
#
_entry.id   AF-A0A956YC46-F1
#
_cell.length_a   1.000
_cell.length_b   1.000
_cell.length_c   1.000
_cell.angle_alpha   90.00
_cell.angle_beta   90.00
_cell.angle_gamma   90.00
#
_symmetry.space_group_name_H-M   'P 1'
#
loop_
_entity.id
_entity.type
_entity.pdbx_description
1 polymer ?
#
loop_
_entity_poly.entity_id
_entity_poly.type
_entity_poly.pdbx_seq_one_letter_code
_entity_poly.pdbx_strand_id
1 'polypeptide(L)'
;DINFRIGMSHAINREEVIEIVHFGQGSPAQVGPVEDSPLYNERLANQYVAYDVDLANQYLDMVVPDKDADGYRLRPDGERLSFVLTVVNELAWQASWVQVAELLIGYWDAVGVEVLLNAVSDDTFTEQRENNNLEATMFTGEGGAGLTAILDPRYYVPGELMGMYGNGWFYWYTNALEATQIEPPEDIKEIRVAYEQVGQQPSLEGQIEAMSDLLEVAADNFWVIGISRPAPGFQPYHQRLGNYPDEWVKGWVEGVEKITYPEQWYIKQ
;
A
#
# COMPACT_ATOMS: atom_id res chain seq x y z
N ASP A 1 16.42 4.20 1.51
CA ASP A 1 16.80 3.83 2.88
C ASP A 1 15.55 3.43 3.66
N ILE A 2 15.61 2.41 4.52
CA ILE A 2 14.46 1.99 5.35
C ILE A 2 14.17 2.98 6.48
N ASN A 3 15.21 3.58 7.09
CA ASN A 3 15.04 4.54 8.18
C ASN A 3 14.23 5.74 7.72
N PHE A 4 14.37 6.14 6.45
CA PHE A 4 13.52 7.17 5.86
C PHE A 4 12.05 6.78 5.92
N ARG A 5 11.69 5.56 5.47
CA ARG A 5 10.30 5.07 5.50
C ARG A 5 9.76 4.93 6.93
N ILE A 6 10.58 4.45 7.85
CA ILE A 6 10.23 4.35 9.27
C ILE A 6 9.93 5.74 9.85
N GLY A 7 10.81 6.71 9.61
CA GLY A 7 10.62 8.08 10.06
C GLY A 7 9.36 8.72 9.48
N MET A 8 9.14 8.56 8.17
CA MET A 8 7.93 9.01 7.50
C MET A 8 6.66 8.35 8.05
N SER A 9 6.73 7.08 8.47
CA SER A 9 5.60 6.36 9.08
C SER A 9 5.26 6.86 10.47
N HIS A 10 6.27 7.09 11.33
CA HIS A 10 6.08 7.61 12.68
C HIS A 10 5.57 9.05 12.70
N ALA A 11 5.81 9.82 11.63
CA ALA A 11 5.26 11.16 11.50
C ALA A 11 3.74 11.17 11.31
N ILE A 12 3.11 10.06 10.89
CA ILE A 12 1.69 10.04 10.50
C ILE A 12 0.79 9.83 11.73
N ASN A 13 -0.09 10.79 12.00
CA ASN A 13 -1.17 10.63 12.96
C ASN A 13 -2.36 9.87 12.34
N ARG A 14 -2.27 8.54 12.34
CA ARG A 14 -3.29 7.66 11.74
C ARG A 14 -4.65 7.78 12.41
N GLU A 15 -4.68 8.01 13.72
CA GLU A 15 -5.95 8.18 14.46
C GLU A 15 -6.71 9.42 13.98
N GLU A 16 -6.01 10.53 13.74
CA GLU A 16 -6.62 11.76 13.21
C GLU A 16 -7.09 11.61 11.77
N VAL A 17 -6.35 10.91 10.91
CA VAL A 17 -6.82 10.57 9.55
C VAL A 17 -8.12 9.76 9.62
N ILE A 18 -8.17 8.75 10.49
CA ILE A 18 -9.35 7.90 10.66
C ILE A 18 -10.54 8.70 11.18
N GLU A 19 -10.35 9.56 12.18
CA GLU A 19 -11.41 10.38 12.74
C GLU A 19 -11.96 11.38 11.71
N ILE A 20 -11.08 12.12 11.03
CA ILE A 20 -11.47 13.22 10.14
C ILE A 20 -11.97 12.71 8.78
N VAL A 21 -11.22 11.82 8.14
CA VAL A 21 -11.49 11.41 6.75
C VAL A 21 -12.32 10.13 6.69
N HIS A 22 -12.10 9.20 7.62
CA HIS A 22 -12.83 7.93 7.65
C HIS A 22 -13.99 7.91 8.66
N PHE A 23 -14.36 9.07 9.22
CA PHE A 23 -15.49 9.21 10.16
C PHE A 23 -15.41 8.25 11.37
N GLY A 24 -14.20 8.06 11.89
CA GLY A 24 -13.93 7.16 13.01
C GLY A 24 -14.02 5.67 12.64
N GLN A 25 -14.11 5.33 11.35
CA GLN A 25 -14.19 3.94 10.88
C GLN A 25 -12.81 3.39 10.53
N GLY A 26 -12.47 2.26 11.14
CA GLY A 26 -11.22 1.55 10.90
C GLY A 26 -10.27 1.66 12.08
N SER A 27 -9.03 1.22 11.86
CA SER A 27 -7.97 1.25 12.88
C SER A 27 -6.61 1.52 12.24
N PRO A 28 -5.66 2.16 12.95
CA PRO A 28 -4.29 2.32 12.47
C PRO A 28 -3.68 0.96 12.12
N ALA A 29 -3.12 0.83 10.91
CA ALA A 29 -2.50 -0.41 10.46
C ALA A 29 -1.50 -0.15 9.32
N GLN A 30 -0.57 -1.08 9.15
CA GLN A 30 0.24 -1.21 7.93
C GLN A 30 -0.45 -2.10 6.89
N VAL A 31 0.12 -2.12 5.68
CA VAL A 31 -0.34 -3.03 4.63
C VAL A 31 0.15 -4.44 4.94
N GLY A 32 -0.77 -5.40 5.02
CA GLY A 32 -0.48 -6.79 5.35
C GLY A 32 -1.72 -7.66 5.23
N PRO A 33 -1.55 -9.00 5.20
CA PRO A 33 -2.68 -9.91 5.28
C PRO A 33 -3.57 -9.67 6.52
N VAL A 34 -4.85 -10.01 6.41
CA VAL A 34 -5.81 -9.91 7.53
C VAL A 34 -5.58 -11.00 8.57
N GLU A 35 -6.01 -10.76 9.81
CA GLU A 35 -5.71 -11.64 10.96
C GLU A 35 -6.24 -13.07 10.79
N ASP A 36 -7.30 -13.26 10.02
CA ASP A 36 -7.89 -14.56 9.69
C ASP A 36 -7.22 -15.24 8.47
N SER A 37 -6.28 -14.56 7.80
CA SER A 37 -5.49 -15.15 6.72
C SER A 37 -4.49 -16.17 7.27
N PRO A 38 -4.31 -17.33 6.61
CA PRO A 38 -3.20 -18.24 6.87
C PRO A 38 -1.80 -17.60 6.70
N LEU A 39 -1.73 -16.44 6.05
CA LEU A 39 -0.52 -15.67 5.79
C LEU A 39 -0.43 -14.43 6.69
N TYR A 40 -1.21 -14.35 7.77
CA TYR A 40 -1.14 -13.23 8.70
C TYR A 40 0.28 -13.05 9.25
N ASN A 41 0.81 -11.86 9.08
CA ASN A 41 2.09 -11.46 9.63
C ASN A 41 1.88 -10.25 10.56
N GLU A 42 1.93 -10.50 11.87
CA GLU A 42 1.67 -9.47 12.89
C GLU A 42 2.65 -8.30 12.81
N ARG A 43 3.93 -8.60 12.56
CA ARG A 43 4.97 -7.57 12.42
C ARG A 43 4.68 -6.68 11.22
N LEU A 44 4.44 -7.28 10.06
CA LEU A 44 4.13 -6.56 8.83
C LEU A 44 2.89 -5.67 9.00
N ALA A 45 1.86 -6.16 9.68
CA ALA A 45 0.61 -5.44 9.90
C ALA A 45 0.71 -4.27 10.90
N ASN A 46 1.70 -4.26 11.80
CA ASN A 46 1.74 -3.33 12.95
C ASN A 46 3.05 -2.55 13.12
N GLN A 47 4.11 -2.85 12.36
CA GLN A 47 5.39 -2.15 12.53
C GLN A 47 5.26 -0.65 12.27
N TYR A 48 5.93 0.17 13.09
CA TYR A 48 6.05 1.63 12.89
C TYR A 48 4.71 2.41 12.79
N VAL A 49 3.63 1.90 13.38
CA VAL A 49 2.30 2.56 13.33
C VAL A 49 2.14 3.70 14.32
N ALA A 50 2.93 3.72 15.39
CA ALA A 50 2.82 4.72 16.45
C ALA A 50 3.13 6.12 15.94
N TYR A 51 2.28 7.09 16.27
CA TYR A 51 2.55 8.51 15.98
C TYR A 51 3.51 9.08 17.03
N ASP A 52 4.72 9.43 16.60
CA ASP A 52 5.76 10.00 17.45
C ASP A 52 6.70 10.86 16.58
N VAL A 53 6.53 12.18 16.68
CA VAL A 53 7.31 13.17 15.91
C VAL A 53 8.78 13.16 16.30
N ASP A 54 9.11 12.90 17.57
CA ASP A 54 10.49 12.88 18.05
C ASP A 54 11.20 11.63 17.52
N LEU A 55 10.53 10.47 17.58
CA LEU A 55 11.04 9.23 16.99
C LEU A 55 11.16 9.34 15.46
N ALA A 56 10.18 9.96 14.80
CA ALA A 56 10.25 10.23 13.37
C ALA A 56 11.49 11.04 13.00
N ASN A 57 11.78 12.12 13.74
CA ASN A 57 12.98 12.91 13.54
C ASN A 57 14.26 12.10 13.79
N GLN A 58 14.33 11.26 14.82
CA GLN A 58 15.48 10.40 15.09
C GLN A 58 15.82 9.48 13.90
N TYR A 59 14.80 8.86 13.28
CA TYR A 59 15.01 8.02 12.10
C TYR A 59 15.40 8.82 10.86
N LEU A 60 14.77 9.98 10.64
CA LEU A 60 15.08 10.83 9.50
C LEU A 60 16.49 11.44 9.62
N ASP A 61 16.97 11.73 10.83
CA ASP A 61 18.33 12.24 11.08
C ASP A 61 19.42 11.21 10.73
N MET A 62 19.09 9.91 10.69
CA MET A 62 20.03 8.89 10.21
C MET A 62 20.27 8.96 8.70
N VAL A 63 19.39 9.63 7.94
CA VAL A 63 19.40 9.62 6.47
C VAL A 63 19.60 11.02 5.88
N VAL A 64 18.87 12.01 6.41
CA VAL A 64 18.83 13.41 5.93
C VAL A 64 18.83 14.37 7.13
N PRO A 65 19.94 14.42 7.91
CA PRO A 65 20.03 15.19 9.15
C PRO A 65 20.05 16.70 8.96
N ASP A 66 20.60 17.16 7.84
CA ASP A 66 20.80 18.59 7.60
C ASP A 66 19.48 19.25 7.24
N LYS A 67 19.30 20.50 7.67
CA LYS A 67 18.12 21.32 7.39
C LYS A 67 18.52 22.70 6.86
N ASP A 68 17.67 23.28 6.03
CA ASP A 68 17.78 24.67 5.61
C ASP A 68 17.29 25.66 6.68
N ALA A 69 17.32 26.95 6.36
CA ALA A 69 16.93 28.03 7.27
C ALA A 69 15.42 28.04 7.61
N ASP A 70 14.59 27.39 6.78
CA ASP A 70 13.15 27.27 6.99
C ASP A 70 12.80 26.00 7.79
N GLY A 71 13.79 25.15 8.06
CA GLY A 71 13.63 23.92 8.84
C GLY A 71 13.35 22.67 8.01
N TYR A 72 13.45 22.74 6.68
CA TYR A 72 13.29 21.59 5.80
C TYR A 72 14.59 20.83 5.63
N ARG A 73 14.49 19.50 5.61
CA ARG A 73 15.60 18.57 5.43
C ARG A 73 16.23 18.75 4.06
N LEU A 74 17.54 18.55 3.99
CA LEU A 74 18.33 18.64 2.78
C LEU A 74 18.65 17.24 2.25
N ARG A 75 18.67 17.12 0.93
CA ARG A 75 19.24 15.97 0.23
C ARG A 75 20.77 16.00 0.32
N PRO A 76 21.46 14.89 0.00
CA PRO A 76 22.92 14.86 -0.04
C PRO A 76 23.58 15.86 -1.01
N ASP A 77 22.84 16.35 -2.00
CA ASP A 77 23.28 17.39 -2.93
C ASP A 77 23.14 18.82 -2.39
N GLY A 78 22.58 18.98 -1.18
CA GLY A 78 22.37 20.27 -0.50
C GLY A 78 21.07 20.98 -0.89
N GLU A 79 20.29 20.42 -1.81
CA GLU A 79 18.97 20.95 -2.16
C GLU A 79 17.92 20.49 -1.15
N ARG A 80 16.83 21.25 -1.01
CA ARG A 80 15.70 20.87 -0.15
C ARG A 80 15.16 19.50 -0.55
N LEU A 81 14.92 18.64 0.43
CA LEU A 81 14.21 17.39 0.24
C LEU A 81 12.73 17.71 -0.02
N SER A 82 12.36 17.62 -1.28
CA SER A 82 11.02 17.85 -1.80
C SER A 82 10.66 16.75 -2.78
N PHE A 83 9.43 16.25 -2.72
CA PHE A 83 8.90 15.29 -3.68
C PHE A 83 7.40 15.51 -3.92
N VAL A 84 6.90 14.97 -5.04
CA VAL A 84 5.50 15.06 -5.43
C VAL A 84 4.72 13.84 -4.94
N LEU A 85 3.68 14.07 -4.15
CA LEU A 85 2.66 13.07 -3.82
C LEU A 85 1.52 13.19 -4.83
N THR A 86 1.46 12.26 -5.78
CA THR A 86 0.39 12.21 -6.78
C THR A 86 -0.73 11.30 -6.31
N VAL A 87 -1.98 11.79 -6.34
CA VAL A 87 -3.17 11.02 -5.94
C VAL A 87 -4.30 11.18 -6.96
N VAL A 88 -5.18 10.19 -7.02
CA VAL A 88 -6.40 10.26 -7.83
C VAL A 88 -7.40 11.24 -7.20
N ASN A 89 -7.88 12.19 -8.00
CA ASN A 89 -8.87 13.19 -7.63
C ASN A 89 -10.27 12.78 -8.09
N GLU A 90 -10.72 11.61 -7.64
CA GLU A 90 -12.06 11.11 -7.91
C GLU A 90 -12.72 10.69 -6.61
N LEU A 91 -13.98 11.09 -6.43
CA LEU A 91 -14.78 10.74 -5.25
C LEU A 91 -15.37 9.31 -5.36
N ALA A 92 -14.98 8.55 -6.39
CA ALA A 92 -15.34 7.15 -6.48
C ALA A 92 -14.66 6.39 -5.34
N TRP A 93 -15.39 5.49 -4.69
CA TRP A 93 -14.87 4.54 -3.68
C TRP A 93 -14.65 5.04 -2.24
N GLN A 94 -15.37 6.09 -1.80
CA GLN A 94 -15.46 6.52 -0.38
C GLN A 94 -14.14 7.04 0.26
N ALA A 95 -12.99 6.83 -0.38
CA ALA A 95 -11.70 7.38 0.06
C ALA A 95 -11.48 8.75 -0.57
N SER A 96 -11.39 9.78 0.27
CA SER A 96 -11.00 11.11 -0.19
C SER A 96 -9.47 11.20 -0.19
N TRP A 97 -8.83 10.65 -1.23
CA TRP A 97 -7.36 10.58 -1.33
C TRP A 97 -6.69 11.94 -1.17
N VAL A 98 -7.33 12.99 -1.69
CA VAL A 98 -6.90 14.39 -1.54
C VAL A 98 -6.88 14.81 -0.06
N GLN A 99 -7.96 14.53 0.69
CA GLN A 99 -8.03 14.89 2.12
C GLN A 99 -7.02 14.12 2.96
N VAL A 100 -6.82 12.83 2.68
CA VAL A 100 -5.76 12.06 3.35
C VAL A 100 -4.39 12.66 3.01
N ALA A 101 -4.13 12.96 1.74
CA ALA A 101 -2.86 13.55 1.31
C ALA A 101 -2.58 14.90 1.97
N GLU A 102 -3.58 15.78 2.11
CA GLU A 102 -3.45 17.07 2.81
C GLU A 102 -3.02 16.90 4.27
N LEU A 103 -3.58 15.91 4.98
CA LEU A 103 -3.15 15.59 6.36
C LEU A 103 -1.72 15.04 6.39
N LEU A 104 -1.39 14.10 5.49
CA LEU A 104 -0.03 13.54 5.39
C LEU A 104 1.03 14.62 5.14
N ILE A 105 0.74 15.57 4.26
CA ILE A 105 1.62 16.71 3.98
C ILE A 105 1.87 17.52 5.26
N GLY A 106 0.82 17.83 6.03
CA GLY A 106 0.98 18.54 7.31
C GLY A 106 1.83 17.77 8.33
N TYR A 107 1.68 16.45 8.39
CA TYR A 107 2.48 15.59 9.27
C TYR A 107 3.95 15.52 8.86
N TRP A 108 4.22 15.44 7.56
CA TRP A 108 5.59 15.40 7.04
C TRP A 108 6.28 16.77 7.09
N ASP A 109 5.53 17.87 6.95
CA ASP A 109 6.01 19.23 7.20
C ASP A 109 6.52 19.39 8.63
N ALA A 110 5.82 18.82 9.62
CA ALA A 110 6.21 18.86 11.03
C ALA A 110 7.57 18.17 11.34
N VAL A 111 8.03 17.28 10.46
CA VAL A 111 9.35 16.65 10.53
C VAL A 111 10.35 17.21 9.51
N GLY A 112 9.99 18.29 8.83
CA GLY A 112 10.82 19.02 7.88
C GLY A 112 10.93 18.36 6.51
N VAL A 113 9.93 17.62 6.06
CA VAL A 113 9.92 17.02 4.71
C VAL A 113 8.90 17.76 3.85
N GLU A 114 9.36 18.41 2.79
CA GLU A 114 8.48 19.13 1.87
C GLU A 114 7.80 18.15 0.91
N VAL A 115 6.48 18.23 0.81
CA VAL A 115 5.70 17.36 -0.08
C VAL A 115 4.68 18.19 -0.86
N LEU A 116 4.72 18.05 -2.18
CA LEU A 116 3.85 18.78 -3.10
C LEU A 116 2.70 17.88 -3.55
N LEU A 117 1.47 18.32 -3.34
CA LEU A 117 0.29 17.58 -3.78
C LEU A 117 0.06 17.74 -5.29
N ASN A 118 -0.11 16.61 -5.99
CA ASN A 118 -0.55 16.56 -7.37
C ASN A 118 -1.81 15.70 -7.51
N ALA A 119 -2.98 16.34 -7.53
CA ALA A 119 -4.27 15.67 -7.65
C ALA A 119 -4.70 15.60 -9.12
N VAL A 120 -4.83 14.38 -9.68
CA VAL A 120 -5.06 14.15 -11.12
C VAL A 120 -6.26 13.22 -11.37
N SER A 121 -6.78 13.15 -12.60
CA SER A 121 -7.81 12.15 -12.94
C SER A 121 -7.26 10.72 -12.91
N ASP A 122 -8.14 9.71 -12.84
CA ASP A 122 -7.72 8.30 -12.85
C ASP A 122 -6.96 7.92 -14.13
N ASP A 123 -7.39 8.43 -15.29
CA ASP A 123 -6.69 8.23 -16.58
C ASP A 123 -5.26 8.77 -16.53
N THR A 124 -5.06 10.00 -16.02
CA THR A 124 -3.73 10.62 -15.92
C THR A 124 -2.88 9.92 -14.86
N PHE A 125 -3.48 9.50 -13.75
CA PHE A 125 -2.79 8.71 -12.74
C PHE A 125 -2.27 7.39 -13.31
N THR A 126 -3.13 6.67 -14.03
CA THR A 126 -2.81 5.41 -14.68
C THR A 126 -1.70 5.59 -15.70
N GLU A 127 -1.77 6.61 -16.55
CA GLU A 127 -0.71 6.95 -17.50
C GLU A 127 0.63 7.20 -16.79
N GLN A 128 0.65 7.98 -15.71
CA GLN A 128 1.88 8.26 -14.96
C GLN A 128 2.43 7.00 -14.27
N ARG A 129 1.55 6.16 -13.70
CA ARG A 129 1.91 4.88 -13.08
C ARG A 129 2.57 3.94 -14.08
N GLU A 130 1.94 3.76 -15.25
CA GLU A 130 2.44 2.86 -16.31
C GLU A 130 3.74 3.35 -16.95
N ASN A 131 3.96 4.66 -16.98
CA ASN A 131 5.22 5.23 -17.46
C ASN A 131 6.29 5.40 -16.36
N ASN A 132 6.06 4.87 -15.15
CA ASN A 132 6.99 4.98 -14.01
C ASN A 132 7.38 6.44 -13.68
N ASN A 133 6.41 7.37 -13.79
CA ASN A 133 6.58 8.81 -13.59
C ASN A 133 6.06 9.31 -12.23
N LEU A 134 5.73 8.41 -11.30
CA LEU A 134 5.28 8.76 -9.96
C LEU A 134 6.47 8.76 -8.99
N GLU A 135 6.63 9.84 -8.21
CA GLU A 135 7.63 9.91 -7.13
C GLU A 135 7.10 9.26 -5.85
N ALA A 136 5.87 9.62 -5.45
CA ALA A 136 5.12 8.99 -4.38
C ALA A 136 3.61 8.95 -4.73
N THR A 137 2.91 7.96 -4.19
CA THR A 137 1.47 7.79 -4.37
C THR A 137 0.83 7.10 -3.18
N MET A 138 -0.50 7.10 -3.14
CA MET A 138 -1.33 6.39 -2.18
C MET A 138 -2.52 5.76 -2.92
N PHE A 139 -2.86 4.54 -2.52
CA PHE A 139 -4.01 3.81 -3.03
C PHE A 139 -4.49 2.77 -2.03
N THR A 140 -5.63 2.13 -2.29
CA THR A 140 -6.15 1.03 -1.48
C THR A 140 -5.23 -0.19 -1.54
N GLY A 141 -4.83 -0.72 -0.39
CA GLY A 141 -4.14 -2.00 -0.27
C GLY A 141 -5.06 -3.20 -0.50
N GLU A 142 -4.57 -4.23 -1.17
CA GLU A 142 -5.30 -5.47 -1.51
C GLU A 142 -4.41 -6.71 -1.35
N GLY A 143 -4.98 -7.89 -1.62
CA GLY A 143 -4.23 -9.14 -1.60
C GLY A 143 -4.04 -9.71 -0.19
N GLY A 144 -4.79 -9.24 0.80
CA GLY A 144 -4.61 -9.68 2.19
C GLY A 144 -5.53 -10.79 2.70
N ALA A 145 -6.57 -11.20 1.95
CA ALA A 145 -7.61 -12.09 2.43
C ALA A 145 -7.36 -13.55 2.06
N GLY A 146 -7.56 -14.48 3.01
CA GLY A 146 -7.28 -15.90 2.76
C GLY A 146 -5.88 -16.10 2.20
N LEU A 147 -5.76 -16.65 0.99
CA LEU A 147 -4.48 -16.88 0.32
C LEU A 147 -4.18 -15.90 -0.83
N THR A 148 -4.91 -14.78 -0.92
CA THR A 148 -4.75 -13.84 -2.03
C THR A 148 -3.37 -13.22 -2.08
N ALA A 149 -2.60 -13.20 -0.99
CA ALA A 149 -1.22 -12.67 -1.01
C ALA A 149 -0.29 -13.48 -1.91
N ILE A 150 -0.62 -14.75 -2.18
CA ILE A 150 0.08 -15.59 -3.17
C ILE A 150 -0.33 -15.22 -4.60
N LEU A 151 -1.57 -14.77 -4.80
CA LEU A 151 -2.13 -14.44 -6.13
C LEU A 151 -1.83 -13.00 -6.54
N ASP A 152 -1.80 -12.11 -5.55
CA ASP A 152 -1.62 -10.67 -5.69
C ASP A 152 -0.66 -10.16 -4.60
N PRO A 153 0.66 -10.16 -4.89
CA PRO A 153 1.66 -9.76 -3.93
C PRO A 153 2.07 -8.28 -4.09
N ARG A 154 1.28 -7.44 -4.80
CA ARG A 154 1.67 -6.07 -5.22
C ARG A 154 2.16 -5.14 -4.12
N TYR A 155 1.87 -5.44 -2.86
CA TYR A 155 2.27 -4.65 -1.69
C TYR A 155 3.37 -5.31 -0.84
N TYR A 156 3.78 -6.52 -1.21
CA TYR A 156 4.75 -7.35 -0.49
C TYR A 156 5.95 -7.71 -1.36
N VAL A 157 5.79 -7.73 -2.68
CA VAL A 157 6.83 -8.08 -3.64
C VAL A 157 7.00 -6.93 -4.63
N PRO A 158 8.21 -6.38 -4.78
CA PRO A 158 8.43 -5.27 -5.69
C PRO A 158 8.35 -5.67 -7.18
N GLY A 159 7.84 -4.76 -8.01
CA GLY A 159 7.83 -4.94 -9.46
C GLY A 159 6.74 -5.85 -9.97
N GLU A 160 5.51 -5.65 -9.50
CA GLU A 160 4.32 -6.36 -9.95
C GLU A 160 3.54 -5.59 -11.02
N LEU A 161 2.77 -6.33 -11.82
CA LEU A 161 1.75 -5.73 -12.68
C LEU A 161 0.75 -4.96 -11.82
N MET A 162 0.36 -3.76 -12.24
CA MET A 162 -0.52 -2.88 -11.44
C MET A 162 0.04 -2.50 -10.06
N GLY A 163 1.34 -2.68 -9.82
CA GLY A 163 2.02 -2.20 -8.62
C GLY A 163 2.03 -0.67 -8.53
N MET A 164 2.17 -0.18 -7.29
CA MET A 164 2.34 1.24 -6.98
C MET A 164 3.82 1.62 -6.79
N TYR A 165 4.71 0.64 -6.85
CA TYR A 165 6.16 0.81 -6.77
C TYR A 165 6.89 -0.28 -7.56
N GLY A 166 8.11 0.01 -8.02
CA GLY A 166 8.94 -0.94 -8.76
C GLY A 166 8.49 -1.21 -10.21
N ASN A 167 7.68 -0.34 -10.81
CA ASN A 167 7.11 -0.57 -12.15
C ASN A 167 8.20 -0.72 -13.24
N GLY A 168 9.28 0.05 -13.16
CA GLY A 168 10.43 -0.15 -14.06
C GLY A 168 11.05 -1.54 -13.97
N TRP A 169 11.05 -2.16 -12.78
CA TRP A 169 11.53 -3.53 -12.56
C TRP A 169 10.58 -4.57 -13.15
N PHE A 170 9.27 -4.35 -13.04
CA PHE A 170 8.26 -5.18 -13.70
C PHE A 170 8.46 -5.21 -15.22
N TYR A 171 8.65 -4.05 -15.84
CA TYR A 171 8.84 -3.94 -17.29
C TYR A 171 10.17 -4.54 -17.75
N TRP A 172 11.23 -4.40 -16.96
CA TRP A 172 12.50 -5.09 -17.21
C TRP A 172 12.33 -6.62 -17.19
N TYR A 173 11.67 -7.16 -16.16
CA TYR A 173 11.46 -8.60 -15.99
C TYR A 173 10.61 -9.21 -17.11
N THR A 174 9.53 -8.52 -17.48
CA THR A 174 8.60 -8.96 -18.55
C THR A 174 9.08 -8.65 -19.96
N ASN A 175 10.19 -7.92 -20.11
CA ASN A 175 10.68 -7.36 -21.37
C ASN A 175 9.59 -6.59 -22.14
N ALA A 176 8.83 -5.75 -21.42
CA ALA A 176 7.82 -4.87 -21.98
C ALA A 176 8.24 -3.39 -21.81
N LEU A 177 7.61 -2.48 -22.56
CA LEU A 177 7.83 -1.02 -22.50
C LEU A 177 9.30 -0.59 -22.34
N GLU A 178 10.13 -0.82 -23.36
CA GLU A 178 11.59 -0.63 -23.35
C GLU A 178 12.05 0.71 -22.72
N ALA A 179 11.34 1.81 -23.00
CA ALA A 179 11.69 3.14 -22.47
C ALA A 179 11.52 3.29 -20.94
N THR A 180 10.75 2.41 -20.31
CA THR A 180 10.42 2.45 -18.87
C THR A 180 11.23 1.41 -18.07
N GLN A 181 11.97 0.53 -18.76
CA GLN A 181 12.70 -0.55 -18.10
C GLN A 181 13.82 -0.01 -17.21
N ILE A 182 13.88 -0.52 -15.99
CA ILE A 182 14.96 -0.28 -15.04
C ILE A 182 15.43 -1.65 -14.57
N GLU A 183 16.72 -1.95 -14.74
CA GLU A 183 17.28 -3.18 -14.19
C GLU A 183 17.18 -3.15 -12.66
N PRO A 184 16.51 -4.13 -12.03
CA PRO A 184 16.41 -4.18 -10.58
C PRO A 184 17.77 -4.45 -9.93
N PRO A 185 18.01 -3.90 -8.73
CA PRO A 185 19.10 -4.33 -7.86
C PRO A 185 19.08 -5.85 -7.60
N GLU A 186 20.22 -6.42 -7.22
CA GLU A 186 20.37 -7.88 -7.09
C GLU A 186 19.47 -8.49 -6.00
N ASP A 187 19.34 -7.81 -4.86
CA ASP A 187 18.42 -8.18 -3.79
C ASP A 187 16.96 -8.23 -4.26
N ILE A 188 16.55 -7.29 -5.12
CA ILE A 188 15.21 -7.29 -5.73
C ILE A 188 15.03 -8.47 -6.70
N LYS A 189 16.08 -8.84 -7.45
CA LYS A 189 16.06 -10.04 -8.31
C LYS A 189 15.93 -11.31 -7.48
N GLU A 190 16.63 -11.41 -6.36
CA GLU A 190 16.54 -12.54 -5.42
C GLU A 190 15.13 -12.68 -4.85
N ILE A 191 14.52 -11.57 -4.42
CA ILE A 191 13.12 -11.54 -3.93
C ILE A 191 12.14 -12.02 -5.01
N ARG A 192 12.32 -11.59 -6.27
CA ARG A 192 11.50 -12.04 -7.40
C ARG A 192 11.61 -13.56 -7.61
N VAL A 193 12.83 -14.10 -7.57
CA VAL A 193 13.06 -15.55 -7.67
C VAL A 193 12.41 -16.30 -6.51
N ALA A 194 12.50 -15.78 -5.28
CA ALA A 194 11.85 -16.37 -4.11
C ALA A 194 10.31 -16.39 -4.28
N TYR A 195 9.72 -15.32 -4.79
CA TYR A 195 8.29 -15.28 -5.09
C TYR A 195 7.89 -16.31 -6.17
N GLU A 196 8.67 -16.45 -7.25
CA GLU A 196 8.40 -17.47 -8.27
C GLU A 196 8.41 -18.90 -7.68
N GLN A 197 9.28 -19.15 -6.70
CA GLN A 197 9.36 -20.44 -6.01
C GLN A 197 8.11 -20.72 -5.16
N VAL A 198 7.40 -19.70 -4.67
CA VAL A 198 6.11 -19.88 -3.98
C VAL A 198 5.16 -20.65 -4.90
N GLY A 199 4.97 -20.18 -6.14
CA GLY A 199 4.07 -20.83 -7.11
C GLY A 199 4.53 -22.23 -7.54
N GLN A 200 5.81 -22.58 -7.35
CA GLN A 200 6.39 -23.86 -7.74
C GLN A 200 6.32 -24.94 -6.63
N GLN A 201 5.88 -24.59 -5.43
CA GLN A 201 5.76 -25.56 -4.34
C GLN A 201 4.73 -26.66 -4.68
N PRO A 202 5.03 -27.93 -4.33
CA PRO A 202 4.18 -29.07 -4.70
C PRO A 202 2.92 -29.20 -3.85
N SER A 203 2.79 -28.43 -2.77
CA SER A 203 1.66 -28.46 -1.84
C SER A 203 1.25 -27.05 -1.42
N LEU A 204 -0.02 -26.90 -1.05
CA LEU A 204 -0.54 -25.65 -0.50
C LEU A 204 0.20 -25.22 0.76
N GLU A 205 0.55 -26.17 1.62
CA GLU A 205 1.33 -25.92 2.83
C GLU A 205 2.72 -25.35 2.51
N GLY A 206 3.40 -25.91 1.50
CA GLY A 206 4.67 -25.37 1.02
C GLY A 206 4.54 -23.98 0.43
N GLN A 207 3.45 -23.70 -0.31
CA GLN A 207 3.17 -22.34 -0.82
C GLN A 207 2.98 -21.34 0.33
N ILE A 208 2.25 -21.73 1.38
CA ILE A 208 2.01 -20.91 2.56
C ILE A 208 3.33 -20.64 3.31
N GLU A 209 4.15 -21.66 3.52
CA GLU A 209 5.46 -21.53 4.17
C GLU A 209 6.38 -20.58 3.38
N ALA A 210 6.57 -20.83 2.08
CA ALA A 210 7.42 -20.00 1.24
C ALA A 210 6.93 -18.54 1.14
N MET A 211 5.61 -18.32 1.07
CA MET A 211 5.06 -16.97 1.06
C MET A 211 5.19 -16.28 2.42
N SER A 212 5.09 -17.02 3.53
CA SER A 212 5.28 -16.47 4.88
C SER A 212 6.71 -15.96 5.06
N ASP A 213 7.71 -16.71 4.59
CA ASP A 213 9.12 -16.26 4.58
C ASP A 213 9.28 -14.97 3.76
N LEU A 214 8.60 -14.86 2.62
CA LEU A 214 8.64 -13.66 1.79
C LEU A 214 7.99 -12.45 2.47
N LEU A 215 6.93 -12.65 3.25
CA LEU A 215 6.31 -11.59 4.05
C LEU A 215 7.23 -11.09 5.16
N GLU A 216 8.11 -11.94 5.70
CA GLU A 216 9.16 -11.48 6.62
C GLU A 216 10.18 -10.58 5.92
N VAL A 217 10.57 -10.92 4.69
CA VAL A 217 11.43 -10.04 3.86
C VAL A 217 10.73 -8.71 3.57
N ALA A 218 9.43 -8.72 3.31
CA ALA A 218 8.64 -7.50 3.15
C ALA A 218 8.59 -6.67 4.43
N ALA A 219 8.49 -7.32 5.60
CA ALA A 219 8.53 -6.64 6.88
C ALA A 219 9.90 -6.00 7.13
N ASP A 220 10.99 -6.72 6.86
CA ASP A 220 12.38 -6.25 7.00
C ASP A 220 12.69 -5.05 6.09
N ASN A 221 12.03 -4.96 4.94
CA ASN A 221 12.21 -3.86 4.01
C ASN A 221 11.21 -2.72 4.21
N PHE A 222 9.99 -2.99 4.67
CA PHE A 222 8.97 -1.97 4.90
C PHE A 222 8.75 -1.04 3.69
N TRP A 223 8.49 -1.59 2.50
CA TRP A 223 8.37 -0.80 1.26
C TRP A 223 7.14 0.11 1.21
N VAL A 224 6.04 -0.31 1.84
CA VAL A 224 4.75 0.37 1.77
C VAL A 224 4.33 0.84 3.16
N ILE A 225 3.93 2.11 3.26
CA ILE A 225 3.45 2.71 4.50
C ILE A 225 1.92 2.69 4.46
N GLY A 226 1.30 1.90 5.33
CA GLY A 226 -0.14 1.86 5.51
C GLY A 226 -0.65 2.97 6.43
N ILE A 227 -1.93 3.31 6.28
CA ILE A 227 -2.62 4.34 7.05
C ILE A 227 -3.65 3.71 7.99
N SER A 228 -4.58 2.93 7.45
CA SER A 228 -5.65 2.34 8.22
C SER A 228 -6.16 1.05 7.61
N ARG A 229 -6.54 0.10 8.46
CA ARG A 229 -7.42 -1.01 8.10
C ARG A 229 -8.87 -0.49 8.05
N PRO A 230 -9.62 -0.70 6.96
CA PRO A 230 -11.03 -0.31 6.93
C PRO A 230 -11.86 -1.13 7.92
N ALA A 231 -12.90 -0.51 8.49
CA ALA A 231 -13.94 -1.25 9.20
C ALA A 231 -14.77 -2.10 8.22
N PRO A 232 -15.50 -3.14 8.69
CA PRO A 232 -16.48 -3.82 7.87
C PRO A 232 -17.46 -2.83 7.23
N GLY A 233 -17.56 -2.88 5.90
CA GLY A 233 -18.47 -2.05 5.13
C GLY A 233 -19.90 -2.59 5.11
N PHE A 234 -20.83 -1.78 4.61
CA PHE A 234 -22.23 -2.17 4.44
C PHE A 234 -22.61 -2.17 2.96
N GLN A 235 -23.28 -3.24 2.50
CA GLN A 235 -23.84 -3.33 1.15
C GLN A 235 -25.36 -3.38 1.23
N PRO A 236 -26.08 -2.33 0.80
CA PRO A 236 -27.54 -2.35 0.80
C PRO A 236 -28.07 -3.32 -0.26
N TYR A 237 -29.03 -4.15 0.13
CA TYR A 237 -29.75 -5.03 -0.79
C TYR A 237 -31.25 -5.09 -0.46
N HIS A 238 -32.06 -5.51 -1.43
CA HIS A 238 -33.52 -5.57 -1.26
C HIS A 238 -33.91 -6.79 -0.41
N GLN A 239 -34.83 -6.66 0.56
CA GLN A 239 -35.23 -7.78 1.47
C GLN A 239 -35.73 -9.05 0.76
N ARG A 240 -36.39 -8.87 -0.39
CA ARG A 240 -36.80 -9.96 -1.29
C ARG A 240 -35.64 -10.71 -1.96
N LEU A 241 -34.40 -10.24 -1.90
CA LEU A 241 -33.26 -11.02 -2.41
C LEU A 241 -33.02 -12.19 -1.44
N GLY A 242 -33.22 -13.39 -1.94
CA GLY A 242 -32.84 -14.64 -1.29
C GLY A 242 -31.46 -15.06 -1.73
N ASN A 243 -30.82 -15.89 -0.90
CA ASN A 243 -29.50 -16.43 -1.15
C ASN A 243 -28.35 -15.40 -1.20
N TYR A 244 -28.59 -14.15 -0.79
CA TYR A 244 -27.51 -13.19 -0.58
C TYR A 244 -26.76 -13.54 0.72
N PRO A 245 -25.42 -13.65 0.72
CA PRO A 245 -24.66 -13.96 1.93
C PRO A 245 -24.72 -12.81 2.94
N ASP A 246 -24.70 -13.16 4.23
CA ASP A 246 -24.72 -12.16 5.32
C ASP A 246 -23.38 -11.38 5.39
N GLU A 247 -22.26 -12.05 5.11
CA GLU A 247 -20.90 -11.49 5.13
C GLU A 247 -20.06 -12.03 3.97
N TRP A 248 -19.13 -11.22 3.47
CA TRP A 248 -18.20 -11.58 2.40
C TRP A 248 -17.00 -10.61 2.38
N VAL A 249 -15.88 -11.05 1.81
CA VAL A 249 -14.69 -10.22 1.60
C VAL A 249 -14.83 -9.45 0.30
N LYS A 250 -14.79 -8.12 0.39
CA LYS A 250 -14.77 -7.25 -0.79
C LYS A 250 -13.34 -6.92 -1.20
N GLY A 251 -12.98 -7.29 -2.42
CA GLY A 251 -11.75 -6.88 -3.07
C GLY A 251 -11.76 -7.24 -4.56
N TRP A 252 -10.81 -6.70 -5.31
CA TRP A 252 -10.70 -6.96 -6.75
C TRP A 252 -10.35 -8.42 -7.05
N VAL A 253 -9.48 -9.04 -6.25
CA VAL A 253 -9.04 -10.44 -6.43
C VAL A 253 -10.18 -11.43 -6.19
N GLU A 254 -11.08 -11.11 -5.26
CA GLU A 254 -12.30 -11.85 -4.96
C GLU A 254 -13.38 -11.68 -6.05
N GLY A 255 -13.13 -10.81 -7.03
CA GLY A 255 -14.07 -10.50 -8.11
C GLY A 255 -15.15 -9.51 -7.70
N VAL A 256 -14.87 -8.67 -6.71
CA VAL A 256 -15.80 -7.69 -6.12
C VAL A 256 -17.10 -8.39 -5.72
N GLU A 257 -18.25 -8.08 -6.32
CA GLU A 257 -19.52 -8.74 -5.97
C GLU A 257 -19.60 -10.20 -6.44
N LYS A 258 -18.71 -10.69 -7.32
CA LYS A 258 -18.79 -12.07 -7.82
C LYS A 258 -18.66 -13.13 -6.73
N ILE A 259 -17.93 -12.86 -5.66
CA ILE A 259 -17.80 -13.76 -4.50
C ILE A 259 -19.13 -14.02 -3.78
N THR A 260 -20.15 -13.19 -4.02
CA THR A 260 -21.50 -13.42 -3.51
C THR A 260 -22.31 -14.42 -4.36
N TYR A 261 -21.72 -14.91 -5.45
CA TYR A 261 -22.29 -15.86 -6.41
C TYR A 261 -23.66 -15.42 -6.93
N PRO A 262 -23.82 -14.29 -7.64
CA PRO A 262 -25.14 -13.76 -8.00
C PRO A 262 -26.04 -14.71 -8.82
N GLU A 263 -25.46 -15.73 -9.46
CA GLU A 263 -26.18 -16.77 -10.22
C GLU A 263 -27.09 -17.68 -9.37
N GLN A 264 -26.87 -17.76 -8.06
CA GLN A 264 -27.70 -18.53 -7.12
C GLN A 264 -28.77 -17.68 -6.41
N TRP A 265 -28.79 -16.37 -6.66
CA TRP A 265 -29.77 -15.47 -6.04
C TRP A 265 -31.18 -15.71 -6.59
N TYR A 266 -32.19 -15.44 -5.77
CA TYR A 266 -33.59 -15.52 -6.18
C TYR A 266 -34.43 -14.43 -5.54
N ILE A 267 -35.64 -14.21 -6.05
CA ILE A 267 -36.61 -13.27 -5.47
C ILE A 267 -37.60 -14.05 -4.60
N LYS A 268 -37.59 -13.78 -3.29
CA LYS A 268 -38.59 -14.25 -2.33
C LYS A 268 -39.97 -13.70 -2.71
N GLN A 269 -40.99 -14.55 -2.63
CA GLN A 269 -42.39 -14.17 -2.84
C GLN A 269 -42.93 -13.37 -1.66
#